data_AF-A0A858RFE6-F1
#
_entry.id   AF-A0A858RFE6-F1
#
_cell.length_a   1.000
_cell.length_b   1.000
_cell.length_c   1.000
_cell.angle_alpha   90.00
_cell.angle_beta   90.00
_cell.angle_gamma   90.00
#
_symmetry.space_group_name_H-M   'P 1'
#
loop_
_entity.id
_entity.type
_entity.pdbx_description
1 polymer ?
#
loop_
_entity_poly.entity_id
_entity_poly.type
_entity_poly.pdbx_seq_one_letter_code
_entity_poly.pdbx_strand_id
1 'polypeptide(L)'
;MRSRFLHGFASIALTAPVHAEGEWKSLFNGKDLSGWTVTVDKLPVGQDPDRIVQVRDGAIHMYADSDPDAKVPFGVITHEKTFSRFHLALEYRWLEKKFAPRKDAIRDAGLLYHTSGIEKIWPPSVEYQIQEGDSGDIIFIQESGFSWAHPFPDQAPQGQGDASLLPENGGFLRKAKNQTYFGRFPEYDHPGWNRAEVIVHADESAEHILNGHVRSRVEHMQHLTGGALKEGKICLQFEGAELQYRKIEIKELDEPLRPEKTLLSLSAVKDKPARSAMLTVKNPLDRSLPSSLSITGKDAGAFSASSSVAELAPGATMEIEVHFRPIHGAGRYSAGLRIGTPESGAFVILQGIGLAAFEGKNEPSLQSIVHALGIPLDVGGSKLELDTKADKLGDGVAIPYFKKAGEGKVKITPVARFSPPGITPIGIVAKGSTDLIEVAKLADSSAIADAHQRLMPPLDGGKSFVEFDPAPEAFAIYMKAHQYTSFTDPKLPTEAKIPHTARVFPVTNFQGREMKNAWLVGFEEAANGDYQDAAFLIENVTPE
;
A
#
# COMPACT_ATOMS: atom_id res chain seq x y z
N MET A 1 71.87 -17.46 31.81
CA MET A 1 71.60 -16.21 31.07
C MET A 1 70.96 -16.58 29.73
N ARG A 2 69.64 -16.42 29.58
CA ARG A 2 68.88 -16.42 28.32
C ARG A 2 67.41 -16.13 28.66
N SER A 3 67.03 -14.86 28.58
CA SER A 3 65.65 -14.39 28.67
C SER A 3 64.94 -14.65 27.34
N ARG A 4 63.76 -15.27 27.37
CA ARG A 4 62.89 -15.47 26.21
C ARG A 4 61.91 -14.30 26.15
N PHE A 5 62.02 -13.50 25.09
CA PHE A 5 61.05 -12.47 24.72
C PHE A 5 59.81 -13.12 24.08
N LEU A 6 58.65 -12.96 24.71
CA LEU A 6 57.34 -13.25 24.13
C LEU A 6 56.94 -12.07 23.23
N HIS A 7 56.82 -12.29 21.92
CA HIS A 7 56.25 -11.32 20.99
C HIS A 7 54.73 -11.42 21.04
N GLY A 8 54.06 -10.40 21.57
CA GLY A 8 52.61 -10.25 21.48
C GLY A 8 52.23 -9.82 20.06
N PHE A 9 51.45 -10.64 19.37
CA PHE A 9 50.75 -10.24 18.15
C PHE A 9 49.57 -9.35 18.54
N ALA A 10 49.65 -8.06 18.20
CA ALA A 10 48.51 -7.16 18.23
C ALA A 10 47.61 -7.46 17.01
N SER A 11 46.46 -8.10 17.24
CA SER A 11 45.38 -8.14 16.26
C SER A 11 44.81 -6.73 16.11
N ILE A 12 45.15 -6.06 15.02
CA ILE A 12 44.42 -4.88 14.55
C ILE A 12 43.08 -5.38 14.03
N ALA A 13 42.03 -5.21 14.83
CA ALA A 13 40.66 -5.32 14.33
C ALA A 13 40.45 -4.13 13.38
N LEU A 14 40.42 -4.39 12.07
CA LEU A 14 39.84 -3.44 11.12
C LEU A 14 38.33 -3.39 11.43
N THR A 15 37.92 -2.42 12.24
CA THR A 15 36.53 -1.98 12.27
C THR A 15 36.24 -1.36 10.91
N ALA A 16 35.44 -2.04 10.10
CA ALA A 16 34.79 -1.40 8.96
C ALA A 16 34.08 -0.13 9.46
N PRO A 17 34.06 0.96 8.68
CA PRO A 17 33.33 2.15 9.08
C PRO A 17 31.87 1.76 9.26
N VAL A 18 31.32 2.04 10.44
CA VAL A 18 29.88 2.10 10.65
C VAL A 18 29.38 3.12 9.64
N HIS A 19 28.71 2.68 8.59
CA HIS A 19 27.88 3.59 7.81
C HIS A 19 26.81 4.10 8.79
N ALA A 20 26.94 5.33 9.27
CA ALA A 20 25.81 6.03 9.85
C ALA A 20 24.81 6.29 8.72
N GLU A 21 23.52 6.42 9.04
CA GLU A 21 22.56 6.97 8.07
C GLU A 21 23.11 8.28 7.48
N GLY A 22 22.80 8.57 6.21
CA GLY A 22 23.41 9.68 5.51
C GLY A 22 23.33 11.02 6.26
N GLU A 23 24.37 11.83 6.15
CA GLU A 23 24.29 13.24 6.57
C GLU A 23 23.37 14.01 5.60
N TRP A 24 22.66 15.01 6.12
CA TRP A 24 21.89 15.93 5.27
C TRP A 24 22.84 16.69 4.33
N LYS A 25 22.53 16.65 3.03
CA LYS A 25 23.26 17.36 1.98
C LYS A 25 22.33 18.37 1.33
N SER A 26 22.79 19.60 1.15
CA SER A 26 22.04 20.57 0.38
C SER A 26 22.10 20.26 -1.12
N LEU A 27 20.95 20.23 -1.78
CA LEU A 27 20.82 20.19 -3.23
C LEU A 27 20.86 21.59 -3.85
N PHE A 28 20.69 22.64 -3.04
CA PHE A 28 20.68 24.02 -3.52
C PHE A 28 21.66 24.89 -2.74
N ASN A 29 22.67 25.40 -3.44
CA ASN A 29 23.79 26.12 -2.84
C ASN A 29 23.46 27.54 -2.32
N GLY A 30 22.23 28.02 -2.53
CA GLY A 30 21.77 29.35 -2.09
C GLY A 30 22.26 30.52 -2.96
N LYS A 31 22.98 30.26 -4.05
CA LYS A 31 23.65 31.29 -4.87
C LYS A 31 23.25 31.24 -6.34
N ASP A 32 23.15 30.04 -6.90
CA ASP A 32 22.85 29.81 -8.30
C ASP A 32 22.22 28.42 -8.51
N LEU A 33 21.93 28.08 -9.76
CA LEU A 33 21.31 26.82 -10.17
C LEU A 33 22.35 25.73 -10.49
N SER A 34 23.58 25.80 -9.96
CA SER A 34 24.57 24.72 -10.17
C SER A 34 24.00 23.37 -9.72
N GLY A 35 24.05 22.37 -10.60
CA GLY A 35 23.46 21.05 -10.40
C GLY A 35 21.97 20.94 -10.81
N TRP A 36 21.35 22.03 -11.25
CA TRP A 36 19.96 22.07 -11.73
C TRP A 36 19.89 22.45 -13.21
N THR A 37 19.00 21.79 -13.94
CA THR A 37 18.68 22.10 -15.34
C THR A 37 17.25 22.64 -15.42
N VAL A 38 17.07 23.77 -16.10
CA VAL A 38 15.74 24.36 -16.33
C VAL A 38 15.13 23.79 -17.61
N THR A 39 13.89 23.34 -17.54
CA THR A 39 13.08 22.96 -18.71
C THR A 39 11.82 23.81 -18.72
N VAL A 40 11.71 24.71 -19.72
CA VAL A 40 10.54 25.58 -19.94
C VAL A 40 9.72 25.01 -21.10
N ASP A 41 8.39 25.07 -21.00
CA ASP A 41 7.50 24.57 -22.06
C ASP A 41 7.87 25.17 -23.43
N LYS A 42 8.00 24.30 -24.44
CA LYS A 42 8.33 24.63 -25.84
C LYS A 42 9.69 25.31 -26.06
N LEU A 43 10.56 25.39 -25.05
CA LEU A 43 11.94 25.79 -25.22
C LEU A 43 12.89 24.57 -25.18
N PRO A 44 14.07 24.65 -25.80
CA PRO A 44 15.09 23.63 -25.61
C PRO A 44 15.51 23.52 -24.13
N VAL A 45 15.80 22.30 -23.68
CA VAL A 45 16.29 22.04 -22.31
C VAL A 45 17.51 22.90 -21.99
N GLY A 46 17.53 23.46 -20.78
CA GLY A 46 18.58 24.34 -20.27
C GLY A 46 18.44 25.81 -20.69
N GLN A 47 17.43 26.17 -21.48
CA GLN A 47 17.20 27.56 -21.90
C GLN A 47 16.10 28.23 -21.08
N ASP A 48 16.43 29.40 -20.55
CA ASP A 48 15.51 30.31 -19.85
C ASP A 48 15.82 31.77 -20.23
N PRO A 49 15.55 32.19 -21.49
CA PRO A 49 15.88 33.53 -21.98
C PRO A 49 15.09 34.63 -21.27
N ASP A 50 13.89 34.30 -20.78
CA ASP A 50 12.99 35.22 -20.08
C ASP A 50 13.29 35.30 -18.57
N ARG A 51 14.29 34.54 -18.09
CA ARG A 51 14.76 34.52 -16.70
C ARG A 51 13.60 34.23 -15.73
N ILE A 52 12.79 33.24 -16.08
CA ILE A 52 11.67 32.75 -15.28
C ILE A 52 12.17 32.17 -13.95
N VAL A 53 13.30 31.46 -13.96
CA VAL A 53 13.92 30.87 -12.77
C VAL A 53 15.12 31.70 -12.35
N GLN A 54 15.05 32.29 -11.16
CA GLN A 54 16.13 33.13 -10.63
C GLN A 54 16.55 32.68 -9.23
N VAL A 55 17.70 33.14 -8.76
CA VAL A 55 18.10 33.00 -7.35
C VAL A 55 18.16 34.38 -6.72
N ARG A 56 17.37 34.59 -5.65
CA ARG A 56 17.26 35.85 -4.90
C ARG A 56 17.21 35.55 -3.41
N ASP A 57 17.99 36.28 -2.62
CA ASP A 57 17.98 36.19 -1.15
C ASP A 57 18.11 34.76 -0.60
N GLY A 58 18.94 33.93 -1.26
CA GLY A 58 19.14 32.54 -0.86
C GLY A 58 17.98 31.59 -1.16
N ALA A 59 17.06 31.98 -2.06
CA ALA A 59 15.95 31.17 -2.53
C ALA A 59 15.91 31.11 -4.07
N ILE A 60 15.48 29.98 -4.60
CA ILE A 60 15.04 29.88 -6.00
C ILE A 60 13.71 30.64 -6.08
N HIS A 61 13.58 31.59 -7.00
CA HIS A 61 12.45 32.50 -7.13
C HIS A 61 11.92 32.47 -8.56
N MET A 62 10.73 31.91 -8.72
CA MET A 62 10.06 31.77 -10.02
C MET A 62 9.25 33.02 -10.35
N TYR A 63 9.30 33.47 -11.60
CA TYR A 63 8.54 34.61 -12.15
C TYR A 63 8.80 35.96 -11.46
N ALA A 64 9.99 36.11 -10.86
CA ALA A 64 10.34 37.27 -10.02
C ALA A 64 10.24 38.60 -10.77
N ASP A 65 10.70 38.64 -12.03
CA ASP A 65 10.64 39.85 -12.88
C ASP A 65 9.55 39.80 -13.95
N SER A 66 8.75 38.74 -13.98
CA SER A 66 7.68 38.61 -14.97
C SER A 66 6.63 39.71 -14.75
N ASP A 67 6.21 40.32 -15.86
CA ASP A 67 5.13 41.31 -15.89
C ASP A 67 3.80 40.63 -15.47
N PRO A 68 3.09 41.13 -14.43
CA PRO A 68 1.80 40.58 -13.98
C PRO A 68 0.71 40.47 -15.06
N ASP A 69 0.84 41.20 -16.16
CA ASP A 69 -0.10 41.15 -17.28
C ASP A 69 0.38 40.27 -18.45
N ALA A 70 1.62 39.75 -18.38
CA ALA A 70 2.13 38.81 -19.36
C ALA A 70 1.54 37.40 -19.20
N LYS A 71 1.54 36.67 -20.32
CA LYS A 71 1.42 35.21 -20.30
C LYS A 71 2.80 34.63 -20.01
N VAL A 72 2.88 33.71 -19.08
CA VAL A 72 4.14 33.05 -18.71
C VAL A 72 4.08 31.57 -19.07
N PRO A 73 5.21 30.95 -19.47
CA PRO A 73 5.27 29.52 -19.71
C PRO A 73 5.29 28.76 -18.37
N PHE A 74 4.99 27.46 -18.41
CA PHE A 74 5.24 26.55 -17.29
C PHE A 74 6.57 25.84 -17.45
N GLY A 75 7.04 25.19 -16.40
CA GLY A 75 8.24 24.37 -16.50
C GLY A 75 8.62 23.67 -15.22
N VAL A 76 9.81 23.07 -15.27
CA VAL A 76 10.45 22.39 -14.16
C VAL A 76 11.92 22.80 -14.06
N ILE A 77 12.46 22.71 -12.85
CA ILE A 77 13.89 22.55 -12.66
C ILE A 77 14.19 21.14 -12.18
N THR A 78 15.21 20.51 -12.75
CA THR A 78 15.58 19.12 -12.42
C THR A 78 17.01 19.05 -11.91
N HIS A 79 17.19 18.42 -10.76
CA HIS A 79 18.52 18.17 -10.22
C HIS A 79 19.22 17.06 -11.02
N GLU A 80 20.53 17.19 -11.24
CA GLU A 80 21.30 16.28 -12.09
C GLU A 80 21.44 14.86 -11.52
N LYS A 81 21.40 14.71 -10.19
CA LYS A 81 21.56 13.42 -9.52
C LYS A 81 20.29 12.60 -9.48
N THR A 82 20.47 11.28 -9.54
CA THR A 82 19.44 10.26 -9.34
C THR A 82 19.51 9.76 -7.89
N PHE A 83 18.35 9.50 -7.28
CA PHE A 83 18.24 8.97 -5.93
C PHE A 83 17.27 7.80 -5.89
N SER A 84 17.54 6.82 -5.03
CA SER A 84 16.69 5.64 -4.83
C SER A 84 15.99 5.67 -3.47
N ARG A 85 16.77 5.64 -2.38
CA ARG A 85 16.27 5.72 -1.00
C ARG A 85 16.73 7.03 -0.39
N PHE A 86 15.79 7.86 0.05
CA PHE A 86 16.13 9.18 0.57
C PHE A 86 15.02 9.79 1.44
N HIS A 87 15.42 10.68 2.33
CA HIS A 87 14.57 11.67 2.94
C HIS A 87 14.92 13.03 2.33
N LEU A 88 13.97 13.62 1.59
CA LEU A 88 14.11 14.96 1.00
C LEU A 88 13.23 15.93 1.80
N ALA A 89 13.79 17.11 2.10
CA ALA A 89 13.08 18.22 2.71
C ALA A 89 13.30 19.50 1.91
N LEU A 90 12.28 20.34 1.80
CA LEU A 90 12.39 21.69 1.26
C LEU A 90 11.41 22.64 1.94
N GLU A 91 11.69 23.93 1.87
CA GLU A 91 10.73 24.98 2.23
C GLU A 91 10.23 25.68 0.96
N TYR A 92 8.91 25.88 0.86
CA TYR A 92 8.29 26.67 -0.20
C TYR A 92 7.41 27.79 0.35
N ARG A 93 7.20 28.85 -0.43
CA ARG A 93 6.15 29.85 -0.17
C ARG A 93 5.61 30.43 -1.46
N TRP A 94 4.33 30.78 -1.43
CA TRP A 94 3.67 31.58 -2.45
C TRP A 94 3.94 33.07 -2.24
N LEU A 95 4.09 33.80 -3.35
CA LEU A 95 4.07 35.26 -3.38
C LEU A 95 2.78 35.75 -4.05
N GLU A 96 2.66 37.07 -4.23
CA GLU A 96 1.40 37.69 -4.62
C GLU A 96 1.02 37.43 -6.07
N LYS A 97 1.98 37.47 -7.00
CA LYS A 97 1.68 37.47 -8.44
C LYS A 97 1.18 36.11 -8.95
N LYS A 98 0.14 36.17 -9.79
CA LYS A 98 -0.37 35.07 -10.62
C LYS A 98 -0.48 35.53 -12.06
N PHE A 99 -0.20 34.65 -12.99
CA PHE A 99 -0.02 34.98 -14.39
C PHE A 99 -0.92 34.13 -15.29
N ALA A 100 -1.30 34.67 -16.44
CA ALA A 100 -2.00 33.87 -17.45
C ALA A 100 -1.07 32.72 -17.94
N PRO A 101 -1.61 31.51 -18.18
CA PRO A 101 -3.02 31.18 -18.30
C PRO A 101 -3.75 30.85 -16.97
N ARG A 102 -3.08 30.93 -15.81
CA ARG A 102 -3.63 30.58 -14.48
C ARG A 102 -3.91 31.79 -13.57
N LYS A 103 -4.10 32.99 -14.14
CA LYS A 103 -4.29 34.25 -13.38
C LYS A 103 -5.43 34.16 -12.35
N ASP A 104 -6.52 33.46 -12.70
CA ASP A 104 -7.70 33.29 -11.86
C ASP A 104 -7.79 31.92 -11.17
N ALA A 105 -6.82 31.03 -11.42
CA ALA A 105 -6.74 29.72 -10.76
C ALA A 105 -5.99 29.82 -9.42
N ILE A 106 -6.09 28.77 -8.62
CA ILE A 106 -5.23 28.58 -7.44
C ILE A 106 -3.78 28.32 -7.88
N ARG A 107 -2.84 28.75 -7.04
CA ARG A 107 -1.40 28.64 -7.31
C ARG A 107 -0.97 27.17 -7.30
N ASP A 108 -0.11 26.81 -8.24
CA ASP A 108 0.18 25.42 -8.58
C ASP A 108 1.66 25.23 -8.92
N ALA A 109 2.21 24.11 -8.46
CA ALA A 109 3.58 23.64 -8.59
C ALA A 109 3.66 22.23 -8.01
N GLY A 110 4.84 21.65 -7.93
CA GLY A 110 4.98 20.28 -7.43
C GLY A 110 6.43 19.91 -7.18
N LEU A 111 6.60 18.95 -6.27
CA LEU A 111 7.85 18.27 -6.01
C LEU A 111 7.75 16.85 -6.62
N LEU A 112 8.51 16.61 -7.68
CA LEU A 112 8.50 15.36 -8.40
C LEU A 112 9.72 14.54 -8.00
N TYR A 113 9.52 13.26 -7.77
CA TYR A 113 10.59 12.31 -7.48
C TYR A 113 10.44 11.05 -8.32
N HIS A 114 11.51 10.25 -8.32
CA HIS A 114 11.70 9.15 -9.29
C HIS A 114 11.46 9.60 -10.73
N THR A 115 11.92 10.83 -11.04
CA THR A 115 11.67 11.43 -12.34
C THR A 115 12.61 10.91 -13.41
N SER A 116 12.08 10.66 -14.61
CA SER A 116 12.84 10.38 -15.84
C SER A 116 12.41 11.29 -17.00
N GLY A 117 13.20 11.39 -18.08
CA GLY A 117 12.76 12.11 -19.29
C GLY A 117 12.52 13.62 -19.12
N ILE A 118 13.54 14.35 -18.69
CA ILE A 118 13.50 15.79 -18.33
C ILE A 118 13.22 16.76 -19.50
N GLU A 119 13.02 16.24 -20.70
CA GLU A 119 12.71 16.98 -21.94
C GLU A 119 11.27 17.54 -21.94
N LYS A 120 10.45 17.17 -20.96
CA LYS A 120 9.04 17.58 -20.81
C LYS A 120 8.83 18.25 -19.47
N ILE A 121 7.86 19.16 -19.40
CA ILE A 121 7.48 19.87 -18.17
C ILE A 121 6.66 19.03 -17.18
N TRP A 122 6.00 17.97 -17.66
CA TRP A 122 5.40 16.91 -16.83
C TRP A 122 6.09 15.59 -17.16
N PRO A 123 7.35 15.41 -16.70
CA PRO A 123 8.11 14.20 -16.93
C PRO A 123 7.50 13.02 -16.16
N PRO A 124 7.69 11.75 -16.60
CA PRO A 124 7.29 10.60 -15.81
C PRO A 124 7.87 10.62 -14.40
N SER A 125 7.00 10.54 -13.38
CA SER A 125 7.37 10.70 -11.97
C SER A 125 6.22 10.33 -11.02
N VAL A 126 6.53 10.27 -9.72
CA VAL A 126 5.53 10.46 -8.66
C VAL A 126 5.66 11.88 -8.14
N GLU A 127 4.52 12.56 -8.01
CA GLU A 127 4.43 13.96 -7.63
C GLU A 127 3.85 14.10 -6.23
N TYR A 128 4.59 14.82 -5.39
CA TYR A 128 4.08 15.52 -4.23
C TYR A 128 3.52 16.86 -4.74
N GLN A 129 2.20 17.00 -4.71
CA GLN A 129 1.52 18.22 -5.13
C GLN A 129 1.97 19.41 -4.26
N ILE A 130 2.21 20.58 -4.85
CA ILE A 130 2.42 21.84 -4.13
C ILE A 130 1.45 22.86 -4.73
N GLN A 131 0.21 22.82 -4.27
CA GLN A 131 -0.88 23.67 -4.73
C GLN A 131 -1.70 24.15 -3.53
N GLU A 132 -2.33 25.31 -3.66
CA GLU A 132 -3.07 25.92 -2.55
C GLU A 132 -4.23 25.03 -2.08
N GLY A 133 -4.14 24.56 -0.83
CA GLY A 133 -5.17 23.77 -0.18
C GLY A 133 -4.99 22.25 -0.29
N ASP A 134 -4.01 21.77 -1.06
CA ASP A 134 -3.80 20.35 -1.30
C ASP A 134 -2.33 19.91 -1.40
N SER A 135 -1.40 20.68 -0.85
CA SER A 135 0.02 20.30 -0.81
C SER A 135 0.25 18.95 -0.10
N GLY A 136 1.08 18.09 -0.68
CA GLY A 136 1.35 16.73 -0.19
C GLY A 136 0.37 15.67 -0.69
N ASP A 137 -0.61 16.04 -1.51
CA ASP A 137 -1.36 15.07 -2.32
C ASP A 137 -0.46 14.33 -3.31
N ILE A 138 -0.96 13.25 -3.91
CA ILE A 138 -0.19 12.36 -4.79
C ILE A 138 -0.74 12.42 -6.21
N ILE A 139 0.14 12.67 -7.19
CA ILE A 139 -0.16 12.48 -8.60
C ILE A 139 0.85 11.51 -9.21
N PHE A 140 0.36 10.51 -9.95
CA PHE A 140 1.22 9.61 -10.73
C PHE A 140 1.28 10.09 -12.18
N ILE A 141 2.39 10.72 -12.58
CA ILE A 141 2.57 11.20 -13.96
C ILE A 141 3.25 10.09 -14.75
N GLN A 142 2.55 9.43 -15.68
CA GLN A 142 3.11 8.35 -16.53
C GLN A 142 3.74 7.17 -15.76
N GLU A 143 3.42 7.07 -14.47
CA GLU A 143 3.85 6.02 -13.55
C GLU A 143 2.61 5.41 -12.88
N SER A 144 2.83 4.40 -12.03
CA SER A 144 1.80 3.69 -11.28
C SER A 144 2.28 3.42 -9.85
N GLY A 145 1.36 3.07 -8.98
CA GLY A 145 1.62 2.65 -7.61
C GLY A 145 0.31 2.38 -6.90
N PHE A 146 0.34 2.35 -5.57
CA PHE A 146 -0.85 2.23 -4.76
C PHE A 146 -0.90 3.35 -3.74
N SER A 147 -2.11 3.84 -3.50
CA SER A 147 -2.43 4.69 -2.35
C SER A 147 -3.82 4.32 -1.85
N TRP A 148 -4.37 5.07 -0.90
CA TRP A 148 -5.59 4.68 -0.19
C TRP A 148 -6.75 5.65 -0.46
N ALA A 149 -7.82 5.10 -1.00
CA ALA A 149 -9.06 5.81 -1.27
C ALA A 149 -9.93 5.92 -0.01
N HIS A 150 -10.73 6.99 0.06
CA HIS A 150 -11.67 7.22 1.14
C HIS A 150 -12.90 6.31 0.99
N PRO A 151 -13.27 5.51 2.01
CA PRO A 151 -14.43 4.60 1.93
C PRO A 151 -15.78 5.33 1.83
N PHE A 152 -15.82 6.59 2.26
CA PHE A 152 -17.00 7.47 2.19
C PHE A 152 -16.64 8.79 1.51
N PRO A 153 -16.52 8.86 0.18
CA PRO A 153 -16.00 10.04 -0.53
C PRO A 153 -16.69 11.37 -0.19
N ASP A 154 -17.97 11.32 0.19
CA ASP A 154 -18.75 12.50 0.61
C ASP A 154 -18.30 13.09 1.95
N GLN A 155 -17.55 12.34 2.75
CA GLN A 155 -17.01 12.79 4.05
C GLN A 155 -15.57 13.33 3.94
N ALA A 156 -14.92 13.19 2.78
CA ALA A 156 -13.59 13.76 2.59
C ALA A 156 -13.68 15.29 2.46
N PRO A 157 -12.64 16.04 2.89
CA PRO A 157 -12.47 17.47 2.61
C PRO A 157 -12.85 17.86 1.18
N GLN A 158 -13.31 19.10 0.96
CA GLN A 158 -13.48 19.62 -0.40
C GLN A 158 -12.10 19.96 -0.99
N GLY A 159 -11.88 19.67 -2.27
CA GLY A 159 -10.59 19.88 -2.92
C GLY A 159 -10.49 19.15 -4.25
N GLN A 160 -9.31 19.17 -4.87
CA GLN A 160 -9.04 18.47 -6.12
C GLN A 160 -8.66 16.99 -5.88
N GLY A 161 -8.72 16.22 -6.96
CA GLY A 161 -8.40 14.79 -6.92
C GLY A 161 -9.48 13.90 -6.32
N ASP A 162 -9.21 12.61 -6.35
CA ASP A 162 -10.09 11.59 -5.80
C ASP A 162 -10.01 11.57 -4.28
N ALA A 163 -11.17 11.45 -3.62
CA ALA A 163 -11.26 11.40 -2.17
C ALA A 163 -10.38 10.28 -1.59
N SER A 164 -9.38 10.67 -0.80
CA SER A 164 -8.37 9.77 -0.27
C SER A 164 -8.28 9.86 1.25
N LEU A 165 -7.72 8.82 1.88
CA LEU A 165 -7.58 8.74 3.33
C LEU A 165 -6.40 7.84 3.68
N LEU A 166 -5.61 8.23 4.69
CA LEU A 166 -4.51 7.40 5.17
C LEU A 166 -5.00 6.00 5.58
N PRO A 167 -4.20 4.93 5.33
CA PRO A 167 -4.58 3.56 5.67
C PRO A 167 -4.87 3.39 7.16
N GLU A 168 -4.05 4.00 8.03
CA GLU A 168 -4.24 3.99 9.49
C GLU A 168 -5.52 4.70 9.94
N ASN A 169 -6.17 5.47 9.06
CA ASN A 169 -7.42 6.16 9.35
C ASN A 169 -8.64 5.53 8.66
N GLY A 170 -8.48 4.40 7.99
CA GLY A 170 -9.56 3.67 7.33
C GLY A 170 -9.60 3.81 5.82
N GLY A 171 -8.55 4.32 5.18
CA GLY A 171 -8.41 4.22 3.73
C GLY A 171 -8.45 2.76 3.24
N PHE A 172 -8.85 2.53 2.00
CA PHE A 172 -8.75 1.21 1.36
C PHE A 172 -7.81 1.29 0.14
N LEU A 173 -7.03 0.22 -0.06
CA LEU A 173 -6.00 0.20 -1.08
C LEU A 173 -6.61 0.38 -2.47
N ARG A 174 -6.01 1.23 -3.30
CA ARG A 174 -6.39 1.45 -4.69
C ARG A 174 -5.14 1.57 -5.55
N LYS A 175 -5.14 0.86 -6.68
CA LYS A 175 -4.07 0.98 -7.68
C LYS A 175 -4.24 2.28 -8.48
N ALA A 176 -3.16 3.03 -8.58
CA ALA A 176 -3.07 4.19 -9.45
C ALA A 176 -3.04 3.74 -10.93
N LYS A 177 -3.74 4.48 -11.77
CA LYS A 177 -3.55 4.51 -13.22
C LYS A 177 -2.77 5.78 -13.59
N ASN A 178 -2.36 5.92 -14.85
CA ASN A 178 -1.75 7.16 -15.34
C ASN A 178 -2.60 8.38 -14.96
N GLN A 179 -1.95 9.43 -14.46
CA GLN A 179 -2.56 10.69 -14.01
C GLN A 179 -3.60 10.52 -12.89
N THR A 180 -3.53 9.44 -12.11
CA THR A 180 -4.38 9.34 -10.91
C THR A 180 -3.92 10.37 -9.90
N TYR A 181 -4.87 11.20 -9.45
CA TYR A 181 -4.70 12.20 -8.42
C TYR A 181 -5.41 11.71 -7.15
N PHE A 182 -4.63 11.25 -6.17
CA PHE A 182 -5.14 10.98 -4.82
C PHE A 182 -5.07 12.25 -4.01
N GLY A 183 -6.23 12.82 -3.70
CA GLY A 183 -6.30 14.10 -3.02
C GLY A 183 -7.40 14.21 -1.98
N ARG A 184 -7.75 15.45 -1.66
CA ARG A 184 -8.75 15.79 -0.64
C ARG A 184 -8.37 15.26 0.76
N PHE A 185 -7.07 15.19 1.06
CA PHE A 185 -6.58 14.95 2.41
C PHE A 185 -6.73 16.24 3.26
N PRO A 186 -6.68 16.18 4.61
CA PRO A 186 -6.82 17.38 5.48
C PRO A 186 -5.71 18.45 5.33
N GLU A 187 -6.05 19.67 4.91
CA GLU A 187 -5.11 20.78 4.63
C GLU A 187 -4.21 21.14 5.83
N TYR A 188 -2.91 21.29 5.57
CA TYR A 188 -1.92 21.75 6.57
C TYR A 188 -1.04 22.90 6.07
N ASP A 189 -1.33 23.44 4.88
CA ASP A 189 -0.71 24.65 4.35
C ASP A 189 -1.00 25.87 5.23
N HIS A 190 -0.09 26.83 5.23
CA HIS A 190 -0.32 28.13 5.84
C HIS A 190 0.38 29.26 5.06
N PRO A 191 0.00 30.54 5.28
CA PRO A 191 0.73 31.65 4.71
C PRO A 191 2.21 31.66 5.11
N GLY A 192 3.07 32.06 4.19
CA GLY A 192 4.53 32.09 4.42
C GLY A 192 5.20 30.76 4.06
N TRP A 193 6.28 30.44 4.78
CA TRP A 193 7.11 29.27 4.51
C TRP A 193 6.46 28.00 5.04
N ASN A 194 6.19 27.05 4.16
CA ASN A 194 5.77 25.69 4.47
C ASN A 194 6.93 24.74 4.27
N ARG A 195 7.03 23.70 5.10
CA ARG A 195 8.05 22.65 4.99
C ARG A 195 7.43 21.38 4.40
N ALA A 196 7.84 21.04 3.19
CA ALA A 196 7.47 19.81 2.50
C ALA A 196 8.58 18.77 2.67
N GLU A 197 8.22 17.55 3.01
CA GLU A 197 9.15 16.44 3.07
C GLU A 197 8.58 15.21 2.37
N VAL A 198 9.46 14.40 1.82
CA VAL A 198 9.13 13.06 1.34
C VAL A 198 10.20 12.09 1.77
N ILE A 199 9.78 10.99 2.40
CA ILE A 199 10.64 9.85 2.74
C ILE A 199 10.33 8.74 1.76
N VAL A 200 11.32 8.33 0.97
CA VAL A 200 11.19 7.36 -0.12
C VAL A 200 12.10 6.17 0.13
N HIS A 201 11.52 4.98 0.07
CA HIS A 201 12.22 3.69 0.17
C HIS A 201 12.23 2.98 -1.18
N ALA A 202 13.03 3.48 -2.13
CA ALA A 202 13.13 2.95 -3.49
C ALA A 202 11.74 2.88 -4.15
N ASP A 203 11.35 1.73 -4.71
CA ASP A 203 10.02 1.47 -5.25
C ASP A 203 8.99 1.07 -4.19
N GLU A 204 9.42 0.81 -2.96
CA GLU A 204 8.65 0.06 -1.98
C GLU A 204 7.58 0.93 -1.33
N SER A 205 7.97 2.12 -0.85
CA SER A 205 7.04 3.07 -0.26
C SER A 205 7.50 4.53 -0.33
N ALA A 206 6.56 5.45 -0.18
CA ALA A 206 6.83 6.85 0.10
C ALA A 206 5.86 7.42 1.14
N GLU A 207 6.31 8.40 1.93
CA GLU A 207 5.51 9.13 2.91
C GLU A 207 5.67 10.64 2.65
N HIS A 208 4.56 11.28 2.28
CA HIS A 208 4.52 12.73 2.07
C HIS A 208 4.16 13.41 3.40
N ILE A 209 4.96 14.39 3.80
CA ILE A 209 4.80 15.13 5.05
C ILE A 209 4.73 16.62 4.72
N LEU A 210 3.80 17.32 5.35
CA LEU A 210 3.66 18.77 5.25
C LEU A 210 3.59 19.36 6.67
N ASN A 211 4.50 20.28 6.99
CA ASN A 211 4.53 20.97 8.27
C ASN A 211 4.50 20.01 9.49
N GLY A 212 5.17 18.86 9.37
CA GLY A 212 5.23 17.81 10.40
C GLY A 212 4.04 16.85 10.44
N HIS A 213 3.06 17.00 9.54
CA HIS A 213 1.91 16.12 9.42
C HIS A 213 2.03 15.21 8.20
N VAL A 214 1.83 13.91 8.41
CA VAL A 214 1.74 12.94 7.32
C VAL A 214 0.48 13.23 6.51
N ARG A 215 0.68 13.56 5.23
CA ARG A 215 -0.39 13.86 4.27
C ARG A 215 -0.88 12.60 3.59
N SER A 216 0.05 11.83 3.05
CA SER A 216 -0.28 10.70 2.20
C SER A 216 0.83 9.65 2.22
N ARG A 217 0.48 8.44 1.77
CA ARG A 217 1.38 7.29 1.68
C ARG A 217 1.27 6.68 0.29
N VAL A 218 2.36 6.12 -0.19
CA VAL A 218 2.46 5.37 -1.45
C VAL A 218 3.10 4.01 -1.19
N GLU A 219 2.64 2.98 -1.89
CA GLU A 219 3.24 1.64 -1.93
C GLU A 219 3.46 1.15 -3.37
N HIS A 220 4.51 0.35 -3.58
CA HIS A 220 4.83 -0.34 -4.84
C HIS A 220 4.79 0.55 -6.09
N MET A 221 5.65 1.56 -6.13
CA MET A 221 5.81 2.43 -7.30
C MET A 221 6.34 1.64 -8.51
N GLN A 222 5.76 1.87 -9.67
CA GLN A 222 5.96 1.08 -10.88
C GLN A 222 5.94 1.93 -12.14
N HIS A 223 6.71 1.48 -13.13
CA HIS A 223 6.52 1.92 -14.50
C HIS A 223 5.18 1.46 -15.04
N LEU A 224 4.48 2.32 -15.79
CA LEU A 224 3.26 1.94 -16.50
C LEU A 224 3.49 0.81 -17.52
N THR A 225 4.70 0.72 -18.07
CA THR A 225 5.13 -0.36 -18.96
C THR A 225 5.44 -1.66 -18.22
N GLY A 226 5.40 -1.64 -16.88
CA GLY A 226 5.75 -2.75 -16.00
C GLY A 226 7.17 -2.64 -15.44
N GLY A 227 7.36 -3.20 -14.25
CA GLY A 227 8.63 -3.14 -13.51
C GLY A 227 8.61 -2.10 -12.39
N ALA A 228 9.52 -2.26 -11.44
CA ALA A 228 9.66 -1.41 -10.26
C ALA A 228 10.29 -0.05 -10.59
N LEU A 229 9.69 1.04 -10.10
CA LEU A 229 10.22 2.40 -10.21
C LEU A 229 11.13 2.70 -8.99
N LYS A 230 12.40 2.31 -9.09
CA LYS A 230 13.33 2.25 -7.93
C LYS A 230 14.08 3.53 -7.63
N GLU A 231 14.28 4.37 -8.63
CA GLU A 231 15.11 5.56 -8.55
C GLU A 231 14.75 6.56 -9.65
N GLY A 232 15.13 7.81 -9.43
CA GLY A 232 15.07 8.85 -10.47
C GLY A 232 15.53 10.20 -9.94
N LYS A 233 15.37 11.23 -10.77
CA LYS A 233 15.75 12.61 -10.42
C LYS A 233 14.69 13.29 -9.55
N ILE A 234 15.09 14.39 -8.93
CA ILE A 234 14.19 15.31 -8.23
C ILE A 234 13.89 16.50 -9.15
N CYS A 235 12.61 16.86 -9.31
CA CYS A 235 12.20 18.06 -10.03
C CYS A 235 11.28 18.95 -9.19
N LEU A 236 11.34 20.25 -9.43
CA LEU A 236 10.42 21.24 -8.88
C LEU A 236 9.71 21.95 -10.02
N GLN A 237 8.39 21.93 -10.03
CA GLN A 237 7.56 22.60 -11.04
C GLN A 237 7.35 24.08 -10.73
N PHE A 238 6.95 24.82 -11.76
CA PHE A 238 6.44 26.18 -11.65
C PHE A 238 5.30 26.40 -12.66
N GLU A 239 4.08 26.67 -12.18
CA GLU A 239 2.88 26.71 -13.04
C GLU A 239 2.08 28.03 -12.90
N GLY A 240 2.66 29.14 -13.35
CA GLY A 240 1.94 30.41 -13.51
C GLY A 240 1.67 31.20 -12.22
N ALA A 241 2.32 30.85 -11.11
CA ALA A 241 2.27 31.61 -9.86
C ALA A 241 3.69 31.93 -9.34
N GLU A 242 3.88 33.12 -8.81
CA GLU A 242 5.14 33.52 -8.20
C GLU A 242 5.36 32.74 -6.90
N LEU A 243 6.51 32.08 -6.80
CA LEU A 243 6.81 31.16 -5.71
C LEU A 243 8.31 31.13 -5.42
N GLN A 244 8.65 30.73 -4.20
CA GLN A 244 10.04 30.54 -3.80
C GLN A 244 10.27 29.17 -3.16
N TYR A 245 11.44 28.60 -3.43
CA TYR A 245 11.97 27.40 -2.78
C TYR A 245 13.30 27.70 -2.09
N ARG A 246 13.52 27.14 -0.89
CA ARG A 246 14.82 27.19 -0.21
C ARG A 246 15.03 25.94 0.66
N LYS A 247 16.24 25.82 1.22
CA LYS A 247 16.64 24.69 2.09
C LYS A 247 16.26 23.34 1.48
N ILE A 248 16.58 23.16 0.20
CA ILE A 248 16.36 21.90 -0.49
C ILE A 248 17.51 20.98 -0.06
N GLU A 249 17.18 20.03 0.81
CA GLU A 249 18.14 19.16 1.49
C GLU A 249 17.71 17.71 1.34
N ILE A 250 18.67 16.82 1.20
CA ILE A 250 18.43 15.39 1.04
C ILE A 250 19.37 14.58 1.95
N LYS A 251 18.83 13.52 2.53
CA LYS A 251 19.55 12.49 3.26
C LYS A 251 19.34 11.17 2.54
N GLU A 252 20.40 10.58 2.00
CA GLU A 252 20.33 9.24 1.39
C GLU A 252 20.19 8.19 2.49
N LEU A 253 19.32 7.20 2.25
CA LEU A 253 18.94 6.20 3.24
C LEU A 253 19.45 4.81 2.83
N ASP A 254 19.74 3.98 3.81
CA ASP A 254 20.00 2.56 3.63
C ASP A 254 18.69 1.77 3.53
N GLU A 255 18.78 0.45 3.36
CA GLU A 255 17.57 -0.39 3.42
C GLU A 255 16.91 -0.34 4.82
N PRO A 256 15.58 -0.17 4.88
CA PRO A 256 14.85 -0.18 6.14
C PRO A 256 14.70 -1.59 6.70
N LEU A 257 14.20 -1.69 7.94
CA LEU A 257 13.66 -2.93 8.49
C LEU A 257 12.64 -3.58 7.53
N ARG A 258 12.69 -4.92 7.43
CA ARG A 258 11.90 -5.72 6.49
C ARG A 258 10.88 -6.59 7.23
N PRO A 259 9.63 -6.14 7.40
CA PRO A 259 8.57 -7.02 7.87
C PRO A 259 8.23 -8.06 6.79
N GLU A 260 7.81 -9.27 7.19
CA GLU A 260 7.39 -10.31 6.23
C GLU A 260 6.12 -9.93 5.45
N LYS A 261 5.34 -8.96 5.94
CA LYS A 261 4.15 -8.38 5.30
C LYS A 261 4.01 -6.91 5.70
N THR A 262 3.52 -6.07 4.79
CA THR A 262 3.25 -4.65 5.06
C THR A 262 1.81 -4.40 5.53
N LEU A 263 0.97 -5.43 5.51
CA LEU A 263 -0.40 -5.38 6.01
C LEU A 263 -0.72 -6.64 6.82
N LEU A 264 -1.23 -6.45 8.05
CA LEU A 264 -1.69 -7.51 8.92
C LEU A 264 -3.19 -7.37 9.19
N SER A 265 -3.96 -8.41 8.85
CA SER A 265 -5.41 -8.46 9.05
C SER A 265 -5.77 -9.41 10.18
N LEU A 266 -6.60 -8.94 11.12
CA LEU A 266 -7.11 -9.70 12.24
C LEU A 266 -8.64 -9.61 12.30
N SER A 267 -9.28 -10.56 12.97
CA SER A 267 -10.69 -10.46 13.30
C SER A 267 -10.96 -11.00 14.69
N ALA A 268 -11.94 -10.40 15.36
CA ALA A 268 -12.33 -10.78 16.71
C ALA A 268 -13.78 -10.41 16.98
N VAL A 269 -14.41 -11.17 17.86
CA VAL A 269 -15.75 -10.86 18.37
C VAL A 269 -15.61 -9.92 19.56
N LYS A 270 -16.47 -8.90 19.63
CA LYS A 270 -16.51 -7.97 20.76
C LYS A 270 -16.70 -8.74 22.08
N ASP A 271 -16.01 -8.27 23.12
CA ASP A 271 -16.06 -8.83 24.49
C ASP A 271 -15.58 -10.30 24.61
N LYS A 272 -14.94 -10.84 23.56
CA LYS A 272 -14.19 -12.10 23.60
C LYS A 272 -12.68 -11.84 23.73
N PRO A 273 -11.86 -12.86 24.02
CA PRO A 273 -10.41 -12.71 24.06
C PRO A 273 -9.87 -12.08 22.78
N ALA A 274 -8.81 -11.28 22.92
CA ALA A 274 -8.16 -10.65 21.78
C ALA A 274 -7.63 -11.71 20.81
N ARG A 275 -7.67 -11.41 19.51
CA ARG A 275 -6.99 -12.23 18.49
C ARG A 275 -5.57 -11.71 18.35
N SER A 276 -4.59 -12.60 18.31
CA SER A 276 -3.21 -12.21 17.99
C SER A 276 -2.69 -12.88 16.73
N ALA A 277 -1.66 -12.25 16.16
CA ALA A 277 -0.82 -12.83 15.12
C ALA A 277 0.62 -12.38 15.32
N MET A 278 1.53 -13.24 14.86
CA MET A 278 2.96 -12.92 14.82
C MET A 278 3.30 -12.19 13.52
N LEU A 279 4.20 -11.23 13.64
CA LEU A 279 4.82 -10.50 12.56
C LEU A 279 6.34 -10.62 12.69
N THR A 280 6.95 -11.31 11.75
CA THR A 280 8.40 -11.43 11.65
C THR A 280 9.00 -10.20 10.96
N VAL A 281 10.07 -9.63 11.54
CA VAL A 281 10.78 -8.45 11.00
C VAL A 281 12.27 -8.71 10.98
N LYS A 282 12.93 -8.46 9.85
CA LYS A 282 14.36 -8.64 9.66
C LYS A 282 15.09 -7.31 9.55
N ASN A 283 16.27 -7.21 10.16
CA ASN A 283 17.25 -6.18 9.85
C ASN A 283 18.12 -6.65 8.67
N PRO A 284 18.07 -5.99 7.49
CA PRO A 284 18.88 -6.41 6.34
C PRO A 284 20.34 -5.91 6.42
N LEU A 285 20.67 -4.99 7.31
CA LEU A 285 21.97 -4.32 7.35
C LEU A 285 23.00 -5.08 8.19
N ASP A 286 24.25 -4.65 8.05
CA ASP A 286 25.42 -5.09 8.82
C ASP A 286 25.62 -4.28 10.11
N ARG A 287 24.69 -3.38 10.43
CA ARG A 287 24.62 -2.59 11.67
C ARG A 287 23.26 -2.72 12.33
N SER A 288 23.19 -2.45 13.63
CA SER A 288 21.94 -2.46 14.37
C SER A 288 20.98 -1.35 13.91
N LEU A 289 19.68 -1.62 13.98
CA LEU A 289 18.63 -0.64 13.67
C LEU A 289 17.65 -0.49 14.85
N PRO A 290 17.15 0.73 15.12
CA PRO A 290 16.11 0.92 16.13
C PRO A 290 14.84 0.17 15.74
N SER A 291 14.21 -0.49 16.71
CA SER A 291 13.00 -1.31 16.51
C SER A 291 11.89 -0.97 17.51
N SER A 292 11.89 0.25 18.05
CA SER A 292 10.82 0.75 18.92
C SER A 292 9.47 0.72 18.21
N LEU A 293 8.42 0.34 18.92
CA LEU A 293 7.08 0.20 18.37
C LEU A 293 6.20 1.40 18.71
N SER A 294 5.44 1.91 17.75
CA SER A 294 4.33 2.85 18.01
C SER A 294 3.13 2.55 17.13
N ILE A 295 1.93 2.73 17.69
CA ILE A 295 0.67 2.53 16.97
C ILE A 295 -0.05 3.86 16.85
N THR A 296 -0.45 4.21 15.62
CA THR A 296 -1.19 5.44 15.30
C THR A 296 -2.44 5.12 14.48
N GLY A 297 -3.29 6.13 14.27
CA GLY A 297 -4.48 6.00 13.44
C GLY A 297 -5.79 6.01 14.22
N LYS A 298 -6.90 5.98 13.46
CA LYS A 298 -8.27 6.13 13.96
C LYS A 298 -8.61 5.12 15.06
N ASP A 299 -8.20 3.87 14.88
CA ASP A 299 -8.52 2.78 15.80
C ASP A 299 -7.29 2.25 16.55
N ALA A 300 -6.25 3.07 16.73
CA ALA A 300 -5.01 2.67 17.42
C ALA A 300 -5.27 1.97 18.77
N GLY A 301 -6.26 2.43 19.54
CA GLY A 301 -6.64 1.84 20.83
C GLY A 301 -7.25 0.43 20.76
N ALA A 302 -7.58 -0.07 19.56
CA ALA A 302 -8.02 -1.44 19.35
C ALA A 302 -6.86 -2.43 19.17
N PHE A 303 -5.63 -1.93 19.03
CA PHE A 303 -4.44 -2.74 18.77
C PHE A 303 -3.38 -2.55 19.85
N SER A 304 -2.63 -3.60 20.12
CA SER A 304 -1.37 -3.53 20.86
C SER A 304 -0.31 -4.37 20.16
N ALA A 305 0.94 -3.96 20.30
CA ALA A 305 2.09 -4.68 19.74
C ALA A 305 3.19 -4.75 20.79
N SER A 306 3.87 -5.89 20.87
CA SER A 306 5.00 -6.08 21.77
C SER A 306 6.15 -6.79 21.07
N SER A 307 7.37 -6.36 21.37
CA SER A 307 8.61 -7.00 20.94
C SER A 307 9.50 -7.29 22.14
N SER A 308 10.41 -8.25 21.99
CA SER A 308 11.43 -8.58 22.99
C SER A 308 12.67 -7.68 22.93
N VAL A 309 12.83 -6.88 21.86
CA VAL A 309 14.02 -6.06 21.59
C VAL A 309 13.64 -4.65 21.13
N ALA A 310 14.36 -3.65 21.65
CA ALA A 310 14.23 -2.23 21.28
C ALA A 310 15.18 -1.81 20.14
N GLU A 311 16.20 -2.64 19.87
CA GLU A 311 17.16 -2.47 18.79
C GLU A 311 17.46 -3.84 18.18
N LEU A 312 17.41 -3.95 16.86
CA LEU A 312 17.56 -5.21 16.13
C LEU A 312 18.98 -5.33 15.58
N ALA A 313 19.70 -6.35 16.02
CA ALA A 313 21.08 -6.61 15.63
C ALA A 313 21.24 -6.85 14.10
N PRO A 314 22.45 -6.68 13.54
CA PRO A 314 22.74 -6.93 12.13
C PRO A 314 22.26 -8.30 11.65
N GLY A 315 21.55 -8.35 10.52
CA GLY A 315 21.04 -9.59 9.92
C GLY A 315 20.01 -10.35 10.76
N ALA A 316 19.67 -9.88 11.95
CA ALA A 316 18.80 -10.57 12.89
C ALA A 316 17.33 -10.42 12.52
N THR A 317 16.53 -11.33 13.07
CA THR A 317 15.07 -11.32 12.97
C THR A 317 14.46 -11.16 14.35
N MET A 318 13.38 -10.40 14.45
CA MET A 318 12.53 -10.32 15.63
C MET A 318 11.09 -10.70 15.30
N GLU A 319 10.41 -11.18 16.32
CA GLU A 319 8.99 -11.48 16.30
C GLU A 319 8.23 -10.39 17.05
N ILE A 320 7.19 -9.84 16.44
CA ILE A 320 6.26 -8.90 17.06
C ILE A 320 4.91 -9.60 17.22
N GLU A 321 4.42 -9.74 18.45
CA GLU A 321 3.05 -10.17 18.67
C GLU A 321 2.12 -8.96 18.61
N VAL A 322 1.17 -8.99 17.67
CA VAL A 322 0.15 -7.96 17.51
C VAL A 322 -1.18 -8.53 17.99
N HIS A 323 -1.84 -7.83 18.92
CA HIS A 323 -3.17 -8.17 19.41
C HIS A 323 -4.21 -7.19 18.85
N PHE A 324 -5.41 -7.71 18.59
CA PHE A 324 -6.58 -6.94 18.19
C PHE A 324 -7.75 -7.22 19.13
N ARG A 325 -8.33 -6.14 19.66
CA ARG A 325 -9.53 -6.14 20.50
C ARG A 325 -10.52 -5.07 19.98
N PRO A 326 -11.68 -5.47 19.43
CA PRO A 326 -12.69 -4.52 18.96
C PRO A 326 -13.18 -3.60 20.08
N ILE A 327 -13.20 -2.29 19.83
CA ILE A 327 -13.61 -1.26 20.81
C ILE A 327 -14.97 -0.61 20.51
N HIS A 328 -15.48 -0.67 19.27
CA HIS A 328 -16.77 -0.10 18.88
C HIS A 328 -17.77 -1.12 18.30
N GLY A 329 -17.45 -2.42 18.33
CA GLY A 329 -18.32 -3.50 17.85
C GLY A 329 -18.09 -3.86 16.39
N ALA A 330 -19.18 -4.11 15.66
CA ALA A 330 -19.13 -4.58 14.27
C ALA A 330 -18.57 -3.52 13.33
N GLY A 331 -17.58 -3.89 12.51
CA GLY A 331 -17.02 -3.01 11.50
C GLY A 331 -15.54 -3.22 11.23
N ARG A 332 -15.01 -2.47 10.27
CA ARG A 332 -13.57 -2.42 9.97
C ARG A 332 -12.86 -1.46 10.92
N TYR A 333 -11.70 -1.89 11.40
CA TYR A 333 -10.79 -1.13 12.25
C TYR A 333 -9.49 -0.91 11.50
N SER A 334 -8.88 0.24 11.67
CA SER A 334 -7.62 0.56 11.01
C SER A 334 -6.66 1.31 11.95
N ALA A 335 -5.40 0.89 11.90
CA ALA A 335 -4.29 1.54 12.59
C ALA A 335 -3.00 1.31 11.79
N GLY A 336 -1.94 1.99 12.18
CA GLY A 336 -0.60 1.83 11.63
C GLY A 336 0.39 1.47 12.72
N LEU A 337 1.20 0.43 12.52
CA LEU A 337 2.31 0.05 13.38
C LEU A 337 3.61 0.54 12.76
N ARG A 338 4.25 1.52 13.41
CA ARG A 338 5.63 1.92 13.10
C ARG A 338 6.60 1.05 13.92
N ILE A 339 7.61 0.51 13.25
CA ILE A 339 8.71 -0.26 13.84
C ILE A 339 10.00 0.50 13.54
N GLY A 340 10.63 1.09 14.53
CA GLY A 340 11.80 1.96 14.35
C GLY A 340 11.42 3.39 13.93
N THR A 341 12.27 4.04 13.13
CA THR A 341 12.06 5.41 12.63
C THR A 341 11.40 5.40 11.25
N PRO A 342 10.89 6.54 10.74
CA PRO A 342 10.47 6.65 9.35
C PRO A 342 11.58 6.37 8.32
N GLU A 343 12.83 6.67 8.68
CA GLU A 343 14.00 6.62 7.79
C GLU A 343 14.67 5.24 7.71
N SER A 344 14.63 4.44 8.78
CA SER A 344 15.30 3.13 8.82
C SER A 344 14.38 1.98 9.23
N GLY A 345 13.16 2.32 9.64
CA GLY A 345 12.17 1.40 10.14
C GLY A 345 11.16 0.97 9.09
N ALA A 346 10.08 0.35 9.53
CA ALA A 346 8.98 -0.09 8.69
C ALA A 346 7.65 0.45 9.18
N PHE A 347 6.69 0.58 8.26
CA PHE A 347 5.29 0.85 8.58
C PHE A 347 4.44 -0.34 8.16
N VAL A 348 3.69 -0.91 9.09
CA VAL A 348 2.78 -2.03 8.84
C VAL A 348 1.36 -1.58 9.10
N ILE A 349 0.50 -1.73 8.10
CA ILE A 349 -0.91 -1.41 8.20
C ILE A 349 -1.59 -2.51 9.01
N LEU A 350 -2.29 -2.10 10.06
CA LEU A 350 -3.10 -3.00 10.88
C LEU A 350 -4.56 -2.84 10.49
N GLN A 351 -5.18 -3.94 10.05
CA GLN A 351 -6.60 -4.00 9.75
C GLN A 351 -7.30 -5.00 10.67
N GLY A 352 -8.47 -4.62 11.14
CA GLY A 352 -9.29 -5.45 12.01
C GLY A 352 -10.71 -5.57 11.46
N ILE A 353 -11.33 -6.73 11.63
CA ILE A 353 -12.79 -6.89 11.55
C ILE A 353 -13.31 -7.23 12.94
N GLY A 354 -14.03 -6.28 13.54
CA GLY A 354 -14.81 -6.54 14.74
C GLY A 354 -16.17 -7.14 14.36
N LEU A 355 -16.61 -8.12 15.13
CA LEU A 355 -17.97 -8.66 15.08
C LEU A 355 -18.73 -8.28 16.35
N ALA A 356 -20.03 -8.00 16.25
CA ALA A 356 -20.85 -7.71 17.43
C ALA A 356 -21.13 -8.97 18.27
N ALA A 357 -21.37 -10.10 17.60
CA ALA A 357 -21.54 -11.42 18.16
C ALA A 357 -21.16 -12.46 17.09
N PHE A 358 -21.19 -13.74 17.42
CA PHE A 358 -21.05 -14.81 16.43
C PHE A 358 -22.31 -14.89 15.54
N GLU A 359 -22.09 -15.27 14.28
CA GLU A 359 -23.10 -15.71 13.31
C GLU A 359 -24.17 -14.67 12.89
N GLY A 360 -24.77 -14.95 11.72
CA GLY A 360 -25.95 -14.27 11.21
C GLY A 360 -25.68 -12.83 10.84
N LYS A 361 -26.60 -11.92 11.21
CA LYS A 361 -26.53 -10.49 10.83
C LYS A 361 -25.34 -9.72 11.46
N ASN A 362 -24.50 -10.40 12.24
CA ASN A 362 -23.31 -9.83 12.86
C ASN A 362 -22.05 -9.98 11.99
N GLU A 363 -22.17 -10.71 10.88
CA GLU A 363 -21.07 -11.02 9.97
C GLU A 363 -20.66 -9.78 9.15
N PRO A 364 -19.39 -9.71 8.73
CA PRO A 364 -18.90 -8.61 7.92
C PRO A 364 -19.26 -8.84 6.46
N SER A 365 -19.57 -7.77 5.73
CA SER A 365 -19.74 -7.90 4.27
C SER A 365 -18.44 -8.33 3.58
N LEU A 366 -18.58 -9.05 2.47
CA LEU A 366 -17.45 -9.41 1.62
C LEU A 366 -16.60 -8.20 1.21
N GLN A 367 -17.21 -7.03 0.95
CA GLN A 367 -16.49 -5.79 0.66
C GLN A 367 -15.58 -5.35 1.82
N SER A 368 -16.05 -5.49 3.06
CA SER A 368 -15.25 -5.16 4.25
C SER A 368 -14.08 -6.12 4.42
N ILE A 369 -14.29 -7.41 4.09
CA ILE A 369 -13.25 -8.46 4.10
C ILE A 369 -12.14 -8.14 3.11
N VAL A 370 -12.48 -7.91 1.84
CA VAL A 370 -11.45 -7.69 0.79
C VAL A 370 -10.65 -6.41 1.08
N HIS A 371 -11.30 -5.36 1.57
CA HIS A 371 -10.61 -4.15 2.03
C HIS A 371 -9.69 -4.40 3.24
N ALA A 372 -10.14 -5.17 4.23
CA ALA A 372 -9.32 -5.50 5.40
C ALA A 372 -8.12 -6.40 5.03
N LEU A 373 -8.22 -7.18 3.96
CA LEU A 373 -7.14 -8.03 3.44
C LEU A 373 -6.20 -7.30 2.45
N GLY A 374 -6.44 -6.02 2.16
CA GLY A 374 -5.66 -5.26 1.20
C GLY A 374 -5.87 -5.70 -0.25
N ILE A 375 -7.03 -6.26 -0.58
CA ILE A 375 -7.40 -6.65 -1.94
C ILE A 375 -8.19 -5.48 -2.55
N PRO A 376 -7.64 -4.76 -3.55
CA PRO A 376 -8.26 -3.56 -4.13
C PRO A 376 -9.37 -3.94 -5.12
N LEU A 377 -10.49 -4.42 -4.60
CA LEU A 377 -11.56 -5.05 -5.36
C LEU A 377 -12.93 -4.44 -5.02
N ASP A 378 -13.74 -4.14 -6.04
CA ASP A 378 -15.18 -3.92 -5.88
C ASP A 378 -15.92 -5.25 -6.03
N VAL A 379 -16.59 -5.72 -4.96
CA VAL A 379 -17.33 -7.00 -5.00
C VAL A 379 -18.79 -6.83 -5.47
N GLY A 380 -19.18 -5.61 -5.86
CA GLY A 380 -20.51 -5.29 -6.37
C GLY A 380 -21.46 -4.71 -5.33
N GLY A 381 -20.99 -4.43 -4.11
CA GLY A 381 -21.79 -3.80 -3.06
C GLY A 381 -21.17 -3.89 -1.68
N SER A 382 -21.56 -2.98 -0.78
CA SER A 382 -21.07 -2.91 0.61
C SER A 382 -21.97 -3.58 1.64
N LYS A 383 -23.17 -4.03 1.23
CA LYS A 383 -24.13 -4.75 2.08
C LYS A 383 -23.63 -6.17 2.37
N LEU A 384 -24.19 -6.77 3.42
CA LEU A 384 -23.91 -8.17 3.76
C LEU A 384 -24.32 -9.10 2.61
N GLU A 385 -25.56 -8.96 2.15
CA GLU A 385 -26.14 -9.76 1.07
C GLU A 385 -25.96 -9.03 -0.27
N LEU A 386 -25.44 -9.75 -1.26
CA LEU A 386 -25.27 -9.36 -2.66
C LEU A 386 -26.28 -10.09 -3.56
N ASP A 387 -26.34 -9.71 -4.84
CA ASP A 387 -27.27 -10.34 -5.78
C ASP A 387 -26.83 -11.77 -6.12
N THR A 388 -27.78 -12.72 -6.04
CA THR A 388 -27.53 -14.15 -6.26
C THR A 388 -27.79 -14.63 -7.69
N LYS A 389 -28.35 -13.77 -8.55
CA LYS A 389 -28.82 -14.10 -9.90
C LYS A 389 -27.98 -13.50 -11.00
N ALA A 390 -27.34 -12.36 -10.75
CA ALA A 390 -26.50 -11.67 -11.70
C ALA A 390 -25.30 -12.57 -12.05
N ASP A 391 -24.96 -12.59 -13.34
CA ASP A 391 -23.80 -13.35 -13.84
C ASP A 391 -22.47 -12.80 -13.29
N LYS A 392 -22.42 -11.49 -13.01
CA LYS A 392 -21.23 -10.77 -12.51
C LYS A 392 -21.65 -9.72 -11.48
N LEU A 393 -20.77 -9.45 -10.52
CA LEU A 393 -20.92 -8.44 -9.48
C LEU A 393 -19.64 -7.62 -9.39
N GLY A 394 -19.70 -6.29 -9.46
CA GLY A 394 -18.51 -5.44 -9.39
C GLY A 394 -17.43 -5.86 -10.39
N ASP A 395 -16.22 -6.06 -9.90
CA ASP A 395 -15.06 -6.58 -10.65
C ASP A 395 -15.10 -8.11 -10.87
N GLY A 396 -16.14 -8.78 -10.38
CA GLY A 396 -16.34 -10.21 -10.48
C GLY A 396 -16.52 -10.69 -11.91
N VAL A 397 -16.07 -11.90 -12.16
CA VAL A 397 -16.08 -12.53 -13.48
C VAL A 397 -16.74 -13.91 -13.42
N ALA A 398 -17.40 -14.28 -14.52
CA ALA A 398 -18.06 -15.58 -14.64
C ALA A 398 -17.03 -16.64 -15.09
N ILE A 399 -16.23 -17.14 -14.16
CA ILE A 399 -15.24 -18.19 -14.40
C ILE A 399 -15.73 -19.50 -13.78
N PRO A 400 -16.19 -20.46 -14.59
CA PRO A 400 -16.59 -21.78 -14.09
C PRO A 400 -15.40 -22.71 -13.83
N TYR A 401 -14.30 -22.54 -14.57
CA TYR A 401 -13.18 -23.46 -14.58
C TYR A 401 -11.82 -22.76 -14.57
N PHE A 402 -10.85 -23.42 -13.97
CA PHE A 402 -9.45 -23.00 -13.91
C PHE A 402 -8.53 -24.08 -14.47
N LYS A 403 -7.34 -23.66 -14.93
CA LYS A 403 -6.17 -24.51 -15.16
C LYS A 403 -4.99 -24.04 -14.34
N LYS A 404 -4.04 -24.94 -14.09
CA LYS A 404 -2.74 -24.57 -13.54
C LYS A 404 -2.01 -23.61 -14.49
N ALA A 405 -1.55 -22.48 -13.97
CA ALA A 405 -1.01 -21.38 -14.79
C ALA A 405 0.45 -21.60 -15.24
N GLY A 406 1.24 -22.36 -14.48
CA GLY A 406 2.65 -22.55 -14.77
C GLY A 406 3.30 -23.67 -13.94
N GLU A 407 4.60 -23.51 -13.70
CA GLU A 407 5.36 -24.40 -12.82
C GLU A 407 4.90 -24.26 -11.36
N GLY A 408 5.21 -25.25 -10.54
CA GLY A 408 4.76 -25.32 -9.15
C GLY A 408 3.36 -25.93 -8.99
N LYS A 409 2.83 -25.84 -7.77
CA LYS A 409 1.52 -26.37 -7.39
C LYS A 409 0.47 -25.28 -7.40
N VAL A 410 -0.80 -25.67 -7.50
CA VAL A 410 -1.92 -24.78 -7.18
C VAL A 410 -2.02 -24.67 -5.67
N LYS A 411 -2.23 -23.45 -5.17
CA LYS A 411 -2.31 -23.17 -3.73
C LYS A 411 -3.66 -22.58 -3.38
N ILE A 412 -4.28 -23.11 -2.32
CA ILE A 412 -5.54 -22.61 -1.75
C ILE A 412 -5.27 -22.12 -0.33
N THR A 413 -5.55 -20.84 -0.11
CA THR A 413 -5.43 -20.18 1.19
C THR A 413 -6.82 -19.71 1.63
N PRO A 414 -7.40 -20.22 2.72
CA PRO A 414 -8.61 -19.64 3.30
C PRO A 414 -8.33 -18.22 3.78
N VAL A 415 -9.15 -17.26 3.37
CA VAL A 415 -8.98 -15.85 3.75
C VAL A 415 -10.09 -15.32 4.64
N ALA A 416 -11.27 -15.95 4.58
CA ALA A 416 -12.37 -15.68 5.48
C ALA A 416 -13.22 -16.93 5.68
N ARG A 417 -13.80 -17.07 6.87
CA ARG A 417 -14.90 -17.98 7.16
C ARG A 417 -15.81 -17.33 8.18
N PHE A 418 -17.06 -17.12 7.81
CA PHE A 418 -18.10 -16.55 8.65
C PHE A 418 -19.36 -17.40 8.45
N SER A 419 -19.29 -18.63 8.94
CA SER A 419 -20.32 -19.66 8.76
C SER A 419 -20.60 -20.31 10.12
N PRO A 420 -21.69 -21.08 10.29
CA PRO A 420 -21.83 -22.05 11.38
C PRO A 420 -20.59 -22.96 11.56
N PRO A 421 -20.35 -23.48 12.77
CA PRO A 421 -19.28 -24.43 13.03
C PRO A 421 -19.57 -25.79 12.41
N GLY A 422 -18.53 -26.41 11.85
CA GLY A 422 -18.60 -27.75 11.28
C GLY A 422 -17.42 -28.03 10.35
N ILE A 423 -17.36 -29.27 9.86
CA ILE A 423 -16.35 -29.68 8.88
C ILE A 423 -16.78 -29.17 7.51
N THR A 424 -15.96 -28.34 6.88
CA THR A 424 -16.23 -27.77 5.56
C THR A 424 -15.11 -28.19 4.58
N PRO A 425 -15.30 -29.29 3.83
CA PRO A 425 -14.36 -29.70 2.78
C PRO A 425 -14.33 -28.72 1.61
N ILE A 426 -13.13 -28.52 1.06
CA ILE A 426 -12.88 -27.81 -0.20
C ILE A 426 -12.10 -28.71 -1.14
N GLY A 427 -12.40 -28.62 -2.43
CA GLY A 427 -11.69 -29.39 -3.43
C GLY A 427 -12.00 -28.95 -4.85
N ILE A 428 -11.76 -29.87 -5.78
CA ILE A 428 -11.91 -29.63 -7.21
C ILE A 428 -12.85 -30.64 -7.86
N VAL A 429 -13.45 -30.24 -8.98
CA VAL A 429 -14.21 -31.11 -9.89
C VAL A 429 -13.64 -30.95 -11.28
N ALA A 430 -13.11 -32.03 -11.86
CA ALA A 430 -12.59 -32.00 -13.22
C ALA A 430 -13.70 -31.67 -14.23
N LYS A 431 -13.36 -30.87 -15.25
CA LYS A 431 -14.31 -30.45 -16.29
C LYS A 431 -14.91 -31.65 -17.01
N GLY A 432 -16.24 -31.72 -17.02
CA GLY A 432 -16.99 -32.87 -17.57
C GLY A 432 -17.21 -34.03 -16.60
N SER A 433 -16.75 -33.91 -15.35
CA SER A 433 -17.04 -34.85 -14.26
C SER A 433 -17.97 -34.21 -13.22
N THR A 434 -18.52 -35.05 -12.34
CA THR A 434 -19.22 -34.65 -11.11
C THR A 434 -18.53 -35.16 -9.85
N ASP A 435 -17.38 -35.82 -10.01
CA ASP A 435 -16.64 -36.41 -8.89
C ASP A 435 -15.95 -35.32 -8.06
N LEU A 436 -16.23 -35.32 -6.76
CA LEU A 436 -15.63 -34.38 -5.81
C LEU A 436 -14.27 -34.90 -5.37
N ILE A 437 -13.20 -34.21 -5.75
CA ILE A 437 -11.84 -34.50 -5.31
C ILE A 437 -11.48 -33.54 -4.17
N GLU A 438 -11.56 -34.04 -2.93
CA GLU A 438 -11.22 -33.26 -1.74
C GLU A 438 -9.73 -32.89 -1.74
N VAL A 439 -9.44 -31.62 -1.49
CA VAL A 439 -8.08 -31.08 -1.38
C VAL A 439 -7.74 -30.75 0.08
N ALA A 440 -8.69 -30.15 0.82
CA ALA A 440 -8.52 -29.81 2.24
C ALA A 440 -9.86 -29.64 2.96
N LYS A 441 -9.80 -29.35 4.25
CA LYS A 441 -10.94 -29.02 5.11
C LYS A 441 -10.63 -27.77 5.93
N LEU A 442 -11.59 -26.87 6.09
CA LEU A 442 -11.51 -25.81 7.11
C LEU A 442 -11.51 -26.45 8.50
N ALA A 443 -10.72 -25.91 9.42
CA ALA A 443 -10.64 -26.44 10.78
C ALA A 443 -11.99 -26.31 11.51
N ASP A 444 -12.34 -27.33 12.29
CA ASP A 444 -13.52 -27.29 13.14
C ASP A 444 -13.24 -26.51 14.44
N SER A 445 -14.29 -25.89 14.99
CA SER A 445 -14.15 -25.08 16.21
C SER A 445 -13.96 -25.90 17.49
N SER A 446 -14.20 -27.20 17.45
CA SER A 446 -13.77 -28.14 18.50
C SER A 446 -12.25 -28.29 18.59
N ALA A 447 -11.52 -28.07 17.49
CA ALA A 447 -10.07 -28.17 17.44
C ALA A 447 -9.38 -26.80 17.61
N ILE A 448 -9.95 -25.76 16.99
CA ILE A 448 -9.39 -24.40 17.03
C ILE A 448 -10.51 -23.41 17.31
N ALA A 449 -10.46 -22.76 18.48
CA ALA A 449 -11.49 -21.82 18.91
C ALA A 449 -11.80 -20.76 17.84
N ASP A 450 -13.10 -20.61 17.56
CA ASP A 450 -13.66 -19.65 16.60
C ASP A 450 -13.15 -19.81 15.15
N ALA A 451 -12.68 -21.00 14.76
CA ALA A 451 -12.22 -21.24 13.39
C ALA A 451 -13.29 -20.96 12.31
N HIS A 452 -14.57 -20.97 12.70
CA HIS A 452 -15.74 -20.72 11.86
C HIS A 452 -16.10 -19.24 11.66
N GLN A 453 -15.50 -18.32 12.44
CA GLN A 453 -15.92 -16.91 12.50
C GLN A 453 -14.68 -16.00 12.56
N ARG A 454 -13.85 -16.06 11.51
CA ARG A 454 -12.61 -15.29 11.43
C ARG A 454 -12.07 -15.07 10.01
N LEU A 455 -11.25 -14.03 9.90
CA LEU A 455 -10.26 -13.88 8.84
C LEU A 455 -9.13 -14.89 9.01
N MET A 456 -8.53 -15.26 7.87
CA MET A 456 -7.44 -16.23 7.76
C MET A 456 -7.70 -17.48 8.61
N PRO A 457 -8.86 -18.16 8.44
CA PRO A 457 -9.18 -19.34 9.22
C PRO A 457 -8.20 -20.46 8.88
N PRO A 458 -7.76 -21.24 9.87
CA PRO A 458 -6.89 -22.38 9.60
C PRO A 458 -7.66 -23.50 8.89
N LEU A 459 -6.94 -24.27 8.08
CA LEU A 459 -7.33 -25.60 7.66
C LEU A 459 -7.15 -26.60 8.80
N ASP A 460 -7.76 -27.77 8.64
CA ASP A 460 -7.58 -28.90 9.55
C ASP A 460 -6.09 -29.19 9.82
N GLY A 461 -5.76 -29.48 11.08
CA GLY A 461 -4.39 -29.56 11.57
C GLY A 461 -3.66 -28.21 11.73
N GLY A 462 -4.36 -27.07 11.65
CA GLY A 462 -3.82 -25.74 11.93
C GLY A 462 -3.02 -25.11 10.77
N LYS A 463 -3.11 -25.66 9.56
CA LYS A 463 -2.37 -25.16 8.39
C LYS A 463 -3.00 -23.87 7.86
N SER A 464 -2.19 -22.95 7.35
CA SER A 464 -2.68 -21.70 6.74
C SER A 464 -3.07 -21.85 5.27
N PHE A 465 -2.59 -22.89 4.58
CA PHE A 465 -2.90 -23.17 3.17
C PHE A 465 -2.69 -24.66 2.84
N VAL A 466 -3.13 -25.04 1.65
CA VAL A 466 -2.87 -26.35 1.03
C VAL A 466 -2.33 -26.16 -0.39
N GLU A 467 -1.45 -27.06 -0.81
CA GLU A 467 -0.94 -27.13 -2.18
C GLU A 467 -1.23 -28.49 -2.79
N PHE A 468 -1.63 -28.51 -4.06
CA PHE A 468 -1.92 -29.72 -4.82
C PHE A 468 -1.54 -29.56 -6.29
N ASP A 469 -1.41 -30.67 -7.00
CA ASP A 469 -1.16 -30.67 -8.43
C ASP A 469 -2.40 -31.23 -9.15
N PRO A 470 -3.19 -30.39 -9.84
CA PRO A 470 -4.35 -30.86 -10.59
C PRO A 470 -3.92 -31.68 -11.81
N ALA A 471 -4.84 -32.50 -12.31
CA ALA A 471 -4.71 -33.10 -13.62
C ALA A 471 -4.67 -32.02 -14.74
N PRO A 472 -4.24 -32.34 -15.97
CA PRO A 472 -4.12 -31.36 -17.05
C PRO A 472 -5.45 -30.72 -17.49
N GLU A 473 -6.58 -31.40 -17.23
CA GLU A 473 -7.91 -30.88 -17.51
C GLU A 473 -8.22 -29.67 -16.61
N ALA A 474 -9.09 -28.78 -17.12
CA ALA A 474 -9.65 -27.73 -16.28
C ALA A 474 -10.44 -28.31 -15.10
N PHE A 475 -10.57 -27.53 -14.04
CA PHE A 475 -11.33 -27.90 -12.87
C PHE A 475 -12.12 -26.72 -12.29
N ALA A 476 -13.32 -27.01 -11.80
CA ALA A 476 -14.09 -26.11 -10.96
C ALA A 476 -13.62 -26.29 -9.50
N ILE A 477 -13.69 -25.24 -8.70
CA ILE A 477 -13.57 -25.33 -7.24
C ILE A 477 -14.95 -25.62 -6.65
N TYR A 478 -15.01 -26.52 -5.67
CA TYR A 478 -16.20 -26.75 -4.86
C TYR A 478 -15.93 -26.54 -3.37
N MET A 479 -16.99 -26.19 -2.64
CA MET A 479 -17.04 -26.22 -1.19
C MET A 479 -18.23 -27.08 -0.76
N LYS A 480 -18.00 -28.08 0.09
CA LYS A 480 -19.09 -28.83 0.71
C LYS A 480 -19.46 -28.15 2.02
N ALA A 481 -20.53 -27.38 1.94
CA ALA A 481 -21.04 -26.55 3.00
C ALA A 481 -22.06 -27.30 3.88
N HIS A 482 -22.67 -26.65 4.86
CA HIS A 482 -23.62 -27.32 5.77
C HIS A 482 -24.93 -27.69 5.09
N GLN A 483 -25.45 -26.83 4.21
CA GLN A 483 -26.77 -27.04 3.59
C GLN A 483 -26.70 -27.72 2.22
N TYR A 484 -25.67 -27.42 1.43
CA TYR A 484 -25.50 -27.94 0.07
C TYR A 484 -24.04 -27.83 -0.37
N THR A 485 -23.73 -28.39 -1.54
CA THR A 485 -22.41 -28.23 -2.15
C THR A 485 -22.42 -27.04 -3.10
N SER A 486 -21.46 -26.13 -2.93
CA SER A 486 -21.31 -24.90 -3.70
C SER A 486 -20.20 -25.05 -4.72
N PHE A 487 -20.40 -24.50 -5.92
CA PHE A 487 -19.47 -24.64 -7.04
C PHE A 487 -19.19 -23.30 -7.71
N THR A 488 -18.00 -23.19 -8.30
CA THR A 488 -17.65 -22.12 -9.25
C THR A 488 -18.33 -22.28 -10.60
N ASP A 489 -18.54 -23.51 -11.09
CA ASP A 489 -19.41 -23.78 -12.24
C ASP A 489 -20.88 -23.86 -11.80
N PRO A 490 -21.74 -22.89 -12.18
CA PRO A 490 -23.16 -22.90 -11.81
C PRO A 490 -23.97 -24.04 -12.46
N LYS A 491 -23.38 -24.80 -13.39
CA LYS A 491 -24.04 -25.94 -14.06
C LYS A 491 -23.86 -27.27 -13.31
N LEU A 492 -22.95 -27.33 -12.33
CA LEU A 492 -22.77 -28.53 -11.52
C LEU A 492 -23.97 -28.74 -10.59
N PRO A 493 -24.36 -30.01 -10.33
CA PRO A 493 -25.57 -30.31 -9.57
C PRO A 493 -25.43 -29.89 -8.10
N THR A 494 -26.39 -29.11 -7.60
CA THR A 494 -26.46 -28.63 -6.21
C THR A 494 -27.91 -28.56 -5.74
N GLU A 495 -28.14 -28.73 -4.44
CA GLU A 495 -29.45 -28.51 -3.80
C GLU A 495 -29.78 -27.02 -3.56
N ALA A 496 -28.83 -26.11 -3.86
CA ALA A 496 -29.02 -24.68 -3.69
C ALA A 496 -30.21 -24.13 -4.49
N LYS A 497 -30.93 -23.17 -3.92
CA LYS A 497 -32.08 -22.50 -4.55
C LYS A 497 -31.69 -21.22 -5.31
N ILE A 498 -30.40 -21.00 -5.51
CA ILE A 498 -29.84 -19.85 -6.22
C ILE A 498 -28.92 -20.33 -7.34
N PRO A 499 -28.82 -19.59 -8.46
CA PRO A 499 -28.02 -20.03 -9.61
C PRO A 499 -26.51 -19.89 -9.37
N HIS A 500 -26.07 -19.00 -8.48
CA HIS A 500 -24.65 -18.77 -8.21
C HIS A 500 -24.34 -18.94 -6.73
N THR A 501 -23.78 -20.09 -6.37
CA THR A 501 -23.32 -20.40 -5.01
C THR A 501 -21.87 -19.97 -4.75
N ALA A 502 -21.19 -19.43 -5.76
CA ALA A 502 -19.85 -18.89 -5.65
C ALA A 502 -19.66 -17.66 -6.54
N ARG A 503 -18.74 -16.78 -6.13
CA ARG A 503 -18.30 -15.60 -6.88
C ARG A 503 -16.79 -15.61 -7.02
N VAL A 504 -16.31 -15.29 -8.23
CA VAL A 504 -14.89 -15.30 -8.57
C VAL A 504 -14.45 -13.89 -8.92
N PHE A 505 -13.35 -13.46 -8.30
CA PHE A 505 -12.78 -12.13 -8.49
C PHE A 505 -11.27 -12.20 -8.76
N PRO A 506 -10.72 -11.37 -9.65
CA PRO A 506 -9.28 -11.29 -9.84
C PRO A 506 -8.61 -10.69 -8.61
N VAL A 507 -7.45 -11.24 -8.22
CA VAL A 507 -6.65 -10.70 -7.11
C VAL A 507 -5.32 -10.21 -7.66
N THR A 508 -5.10 -8.91 -7.61
CA THR A 508 -3.85 -8.26 -8.04
C THR A 508 -2.95 -7.85 -6.88
N ASN A 509 -3.50 -7.75 -5.66
CA ASN A 509 -2.76 -7.52 -4.43
C ASN A 509 -3.44 -8.27 -3.28
N PHE A 510 -2.64 -8.82 -2.37
CA PHE A 510 -3.10 -9.47 -1.16
C PHE A 510 -2.11 -9.26 -0.02
N GLN A 511 -2.56 -8.63 1.07
CA GLN A 511 -1.74 -8.29 2.25
C GLN A 511 -0.42 -7.56 1.90
N GLY A 512 -0.48 -6.60 0.97
CA GLY A 512 0.69 -5.81 0.58
C GLY A 512 1.67 -6.55 -0.35
N ARG A 513 1.20 -7.63 -1.00
CA ARG A 513 1.98 -8.37 -2.00
C ARG A 513 1.25 -8.33 -3.32
N GLU A 514 1.94 -7.95 -4.38
CA GLU A 514 1.39 -8.10 -5.73
C GLU A 514 1.19 -9.57 -6.08
N MET A 515 0.08 -9.85 -6.75
CA MET A 515 -0.34 -11.19 -7.09
C MET A 515 -0.48 -11.34 -8.61
N LYS A 516 -0.09 -12.51 -9.13
CA LYS A 516 -0.28 -12.91 -10.53
C LYS A 516 -0.97 -14.26 -10.55
N ASN A 517 -1.87 -14.48 -11.51
CA ASN A 517 -2.61 -15.74 -11.65
C ASN A 517 -3.30 -16.16 -10.33
N ALA A 518 -3.91 -15.18 -9.66
CA ALA A 518 -4.54 -15.34 -8.36
C ALA A 518 -5.99 -14.85 -8.39
N TRP A 519 -6.86 -15.57 -7.69
CA TRP A 519 -8.30 -15.37 -7.71
C TRP A 519 -8.88 -15.53 -6.32
N LEU A 520 -9.84 -14.68 -5.96
CA LEU A 520 -10.67 -14.84 -4.78
C LEU A 520 -11.93 -15.60 -5.19
N VAL A 521 -12.23 -16.67 -4.48
CA VAL A 521 -13.49 -17.41 -4.62
C VAL A 521 -14.26 -17.28 -3.30
N GLY A 522 -15.35 -16.53 -3.31
CA GLY A 522 -16.29 -16.42 -2.19
C GLY A 522 -17.44 -17.39 -2.38
N PHE A 523 -17.75 -18.20 -1.37
CA PHE A 523 -18.81 -19.20 -1.38
C PHE A 523 -19.97 -18.78 -0.49
N GLU A 524 -21.15 -19.16 -0.94
CA GLU A 524 -22.44 -19.01 -0.26
C GLU A 524 -22.95 -20.40 0.14
N GLU A 525 -23.44 -20.57 1.37
CA GLU A 525 -23.99 -21.83 1.90
C GLU A 525 -25.43 -21.77 2.41
N ALA A 526 -26.05 -20.60 2.51
CA ALA A 526 -27.41 -20.40 3.02
C ALA A 526 -28.42 -19.89 1.97
N ALA A 527 -27.93 -19.67 0.74
CA ALA A 527 -28.62 -19.05 -0.38
C ALA A 527 -29.09 -17.61 -0.11
N ASN A 528 -28.38 -16.88 0.75
CA ASN A 528 -28.70 -15.51 1.15
C ASN A 528 -27.93 -14.44 0.33
N GLY A 529 -26.80 -14.83 -0.29
CA GLY A 529 -26.00 -13.99 -1.20
C GLY A 529 -24.84 -13.27 -0.53
N ASP A 530 -24.37 -13.71 0.63
CA ASP A 530 -23.31 -13.06 1.37
C ASP A 530 -21.90 -13.41 0.86
N TYR A 531 -21.72 -14.62 0.33
CA TYR A 531 -20.48 -15.12 -0.28
C TYR A 531 -19.22 -15.04 0.61
N GLN A 532 -19.37 -14.81 1.91
CA GLN A 532 -18.27 -14.80 2.86
C GLN A 532 -18.32 -15.95 3.87
N ASP A 533 -19.35 -16.81 3.80
CA ASP A 533 -19.43 -18.07 4.55
C ASP A 533 -18.08 -18.80 4.54
N ALA A 534 -17.47 -18.91 3.36
CA ALA A 534 -16.03 -19.08 3.23
C ALA A 534 -15.50 -18.42 1.95
N ALA A 535 -14.34 -17.78 2.06
CA ALA A 535 -13.64 -17.22 0.92
C ALA A 535 -12.20 -17.73 0.87
N PHE A 536 -11.72 -18.00 -0.34
CA PHE A 536 -10.41 -18.58 -0.59
C PHE A 536 -9.65 -17.80 -1.64
N LEU A 537 -8.37 -17.56 -1.37
CA LEU A 537 -7.40 -17.15 -2.37
C LEU A 537 -6.84 -18.40 -3.06
N ILE A 538 -7.01 -18.46 -4.38
CA ILE A 538 -6.51 -19.52 -5.25
C ILE A 538 -5.36 -18.93 -6.07
N GLU A 539 -4.15 -19.48 -5.91
CA GLU A 539 -2.94 -19.01 -6.58
C GLU A 539 -2.46 -20.01 -7.64
N ASN A 540 -1.69 -19.52 -8.62
CA ASN A 540 -1.12 -20.30 -9.74
C ASN A 540 -2.18 -20.92 -10.66
N VAL A 541 -3.27 -20.18 -10.94
CA VAL A 541 -4.32 -20.62 -11.86
C VAL A 541 -4.73 -19.54 -12.87
N THR A 542 -5.09 -19.99 -14.08
CA THR A 542 -5.69 -19.17 -15.14
C THR A 542 -7.11 -19.65 -15.45
N PRO A 543 -8.04 -18.76 -15.83
CA PRO A 543 -9.38 -19.15 -16.25
C PRO A 543 -9.36 -19.98 -17.53
N GLU A 544 -10.35 -20.86 -17.72
CA GLU A 544 -10.68 -21.49 -19.01
C GLU A 544 -12.09 -21.13 -19.50
#